data_AF-A0A9D9K9R9-F1
#
_entry.id   AF-A0A9D9K9R9-F1
#
_cell.length_a   1.000
_cell.length_b   1.000
_cell.length_c   1.000
_cell.angle_alpha   90.00
_cell.angle_beta   90.00
_cell.angle_gamma   90.00
#
_symmetry.space_group_name_H-M   'P 1'
#
loop_
_entity.id
_entity.type
_entity.pdbx_description
1 polymer ?
#
loop_
_entity_poly.entity_id
_entity_poly.type
_entity_poly.pdbx_seq_one_letter_code
_entity_poly.pdbx_strand_id
1 'polypeptide(L)'
;MKLANPLYYPLSVLAGGVVLFFGVRLGGVSSWVMVPTAVLVSVGGASWRRSIEPEGLALENPALAKELDAVCNSATALAAKATDLRQEAGSLLTEGSMQLELLTAVQYTCDRVEELPQKIDRLSRRFQGSDSLLSVDELQGQVQEVRSKLRSREGVARQQLEQLEASLERNIQLARAGKDARDAQVISLSTAITEAAGTLQALQNKLRTADLHDSEQLQELRSLSQDLQLFQENVDVLVAKPVD
;
A
#
# COMPACT_ATOMS: atom_id res chain seq x y z
N MET A 1 -14.18 7.52 29.71
CA MET A 1 -12.72 7.75 29.64
C MET A 1 -12.02 6.53 30.23
N LYS A 2 -11.41 5.69 29.40
CA LYS A 2 -10.61 4.54 29.86
C LYS A 2 -9.14 4.87 29.60
N LEU A 3 -8.35 5.00 30.66
CA LEU A 3 -6.91 5.19 30.56
C LEU A 3 -6.28 3.93 29.95
N ALA A 4 -5.57 4.08 28.84
CA ALA A 4 -4.82 3.00 28.21
C ALA A 4 -3.61 2.62 29.09
N ASN A 5 -3.47 1.32 29.35
CA ASN A 5 -2.48 0.76 30.26
C ASN A 5 -1.09 0.68 29.57
N PRO A 6 -0.04 1.36 30.08
CA PRO A 6 1.26 1.49 29.41
C PRO A 6 2.13 0.20 29.40
N LEU A 7 1.64 -0.90 29.97
CA LEU A 7 2.30 -2.20 29.96
C LEU A 7 2.16 -2.99 28.65
N TYR A 8 1.35 -2.51 27.69
CA TYR A 8 1.11 -3.22 26.42
C TYR A 8 2.08 -2.88 25.28
N TYR A 9 3.02 -1.94 25.47
CA TYR A 9 3.93 -1.51 24.42
C TYR A 9 5.41 -1.61 24.85
N PRO A 10 6.09 -2.73 24.56
CA PRO A 10 7.48 -2.93 24.96
C PRO A 10 8.46 -1.94 24.30
N LEU A 11 8.14 -1.41 23.12
CA LEU A 11 8.94 -0.35 22.47
C LEU A 11 8.79 1.02 23.14
N SER A 12 7.64 1.32 23.76
CA SER A 12 7.42 2.57 24.50
C SER A 12 8.22 2.62 25.80
N VAL A 13 8.37 1.46 26.46
CA VAL A 13 9.21 1.31 27.65
C VAL A 13 10.70 1.47 27.29
N LEU A 14 11.11 1.00 26.11
CA LEU A 14 12.48 1.17 25.60
C LEU A 14 12.81 2.64 25.29
N ALA A 15 11.92 3.35 24.60
CA ALA A 15 12.10 4.78 24.32
C ALA A 15 12.10 5.64 25.61
N GLY A 16 11.22 5.31 26.57
CA GLY A 16 11.22 5.93 27.90
C GLY A 16 12.52 5.68 28.68
N GLY A 17 13.07 4.47 28.60
CA GLY A 17 14.34 4.09 29.24
C GLY A 17 15.55 4.84 28.66
N VAL A 18 15.61 5.04 27.34
CA VAL A 18 16.71 5.78 26.69
C VAL A 18 16.69 7.26 27.08
N VAL A 19 15.52 7.88 27.15
CA VAL A 19 15.37 9.29 27.57
C VAL A 19 15.72 9.47 29.05
N LEU A 20 15.35 8.51 29.92
CA LEU A 20 15.69 8.55 31.35
C LEU A 20 17.19 8.36 31.60
N PHE A 21 17.85 7.49 30.83
CA PHE A 21 19.29 7.24 30.94
C PHE A 21 20.12 8.44 30.47
N PHE A 22 19.76 9.05 29.34
CA PHE A 22 20.45 10.24 28.83
C PHE A 22 20.14 11.51 29.64
N GLY A 23 18.88 11.69 30.08
CA GLY A 23 18.47 12.88 30.82
C GLY A 23 19.12 13.00 32.20
N VAL A 24 19.22 11.90 32.94
CA VAL A 24 19.77 11.92 34.31
C VAL A 24 21.30 11.94 34.31
N ARG A 25 21.94 11.28 33.33
CA ARG A 25 23.41 11.08 33.35
C ARG A 25 24.21 12.17 32.63
N LEU A 26 23.66 12.84 31.62
CA LEU A 26 24.35 13.93 30.89
C LEU A 26 23.85 15.33 31.25
N GLY A 27 22.61 15.49 31.74
CA GLY A 27 22.01 16.79 32.05
C GLY A 27 22.04 17.24 33.51
N GLY A 28 22.33 16.35 34.47
CA GLY A 28 22.39 16.70 35.90
C GLY A 28 21.09 17.26 36.48
N VAL A 29 19.94 16.92 35.91
CA VAL A 29 18.63 17.46 36.34
C VAL A 29 17.94 16.49 37.30
N SER A 30 17.49 17.02 38.44
CA SER A 30 16.84 16.28 39.54
C SER A 30 15.64 15.45 39.08
N SER A 31 15.61 14.17 39.47
CA SER A 31 14.59 13.17 39.08
C SER A 31 13.15 13.56 39.39
N TRP A 32 12.92 14.53 40.28
CA TRP A 32 11.58 14.91 40.70
C TRP A 32 10.84 15.80 39.68
N VAL A 33 11.59 16.53 38.83
CA VAL A 33 11.03 17.42 37.80
C VAL A 33 10.82 16.69 36.47
N MET A 34 11.57 15.60 36.22
CA MET A 34 11.51 14.91 34.94
C MET A 34 10.30 13.96 34.77
N VAL A 35 9.76 13.44 35.87
CA VAL A 35 8.63 12.50 35.83
C VAL A 35 7.36 13.15 35.25
N PRO A 36 6.94 14.37 35.64
CA PRO A 36 5.79 15.04 35.04
C PRO A 36 5.99 15.44 33.57
N THR A 37 7.19 15.88 33.20
CA THR A 37 7.48 16.29 31.82
C THR A 37 7.53 15.12 30.84
N ALA A 38 7.97 13.94 31.28
CA ALA A 38 7.93 12.72 30.47
C ALA A 38 6.49 12.28 30.15
N VAL A 39 5.56 12.49 31.09
CA VAL A 39 4.12 12.24 30.88
C VAL A 39 3.53 13.25 29.89
N LEU A 40 3.90 14.53 29.97
CA LEU A 40 3.44 15.56 29.03
C LEU A 40 3.98 15.37 27.61
N VAL A 41 5.26 15.00 27.46
CA VAL A 41 5.89 14.75 26.15
C VAL A 41 5.37 13.44 25.53
N SER A 42 5.08 12.42 26.33
CA SER A 42 4.48 11.17 25.81
C SER A 42 3.02 11.35 25.38
N VAL A 43 2.23 12.14 26.10
CA VAL A 43 0.83 12.45 25.72
C VAL A 43 0.77 13.43 24.53
N GLY A 44 1.65 14.44 24.49
CA GLY A 44 1.74 15.40 23.38
C GLY A 44 2.30 14.78 22.09
N GLY A 45 3.33 13.94 22.19
CA GLY A 45 3.93 13.24 21.05
C GLY A 45 3.00 12.19 20.43
N ALA A 46 2.12 11.57 21.22
CA ALA A 46 1.10 10.67 20.71
C ALA A 46 0.01 11.40 19.90
N SER A 47 -0.26 12.68 20.20
CA SER A 47 -1.30 13.45 19.49
C SER A 47 -0.83 13.97 18.13
N TRP A 48 0.46 14.26 17.95
CA TRP A 48 1.02 14.66 16.65
C TRP A 48 1.23 13.44 15.73
N ARG A 49 1.62 12.29 16.28
CA ARG A 49 1.77 11.06 15.48
C ARG A 49 0.42 10.50 15.02
N ARG A 50 -0.66 10.71 15.79
CA ARG A 50 -2.04 10.35 15.44
C ARG A 50 -2.69 11.26 14.38
N SER A 51 -2.06 12.38 14.00
CA SER A 51 -2.47 13.14 12.81
C SER A 51 -1.73 12.72 11.54
N ILE A 52 -0.69 11.86 11.67
CA ILE A 52 0.08 11.31 10.56
C ILE A 52 -0.26 9.84 10.31
N GLU A 53 -0.64 9.10 11.35
CA GLU A 53 -1.34 7.83 11.25
C GLU A 53 -2.84 8.12 11.34
N PRO A 54 -3.60 8.10 10.22
CA PRO A 54 -5.05 8.05 10.33
C PRO A 54 -5.37 6.84 11.19
N GLU A 55 -6.17 7.06 12.23
CA GLU A 55 -6.80 5.99 12.98
C GLU A 55 -7.24 4.91 12.01
N GLY A 56 -6.76 3.69 12.24
CA GLY A 56 -7.13 2.54 11.45
C GLY A 56 -8.65 2.40 11.42
N LEU A 57 -9.28 3.01 10.42
CA LEU A 57 -10.48 2.49 9.79
C LEU A 57 -10.00 1.21 9.14
N ALA A 58 -9.97 0.17 9.98
CA ALA A 58 -9.55 -1.15 9.63
C ALA A 58 -10.18 -1.47 8.29
N LEU A 59 -9.36 -1.82 7.30
CA LEU A 59 -9.90 -2.51 6.14
C LEU A 59 -10.83 -3.60 6.70
N GLU A 60 -12.06 -3.64 6.21
CA GLU A 60 -13.02 -4.73 6.48
C GLU A 60 -12.35 -6.11 6.28
N ASN A 61 -11.28 -6.15 5.48
CA ASN A 61 -10.40 -7.28 5.32
C ASN A 61 -8.96 -6.99 5.79
N PRO A 62 -8.53 -7.42 7.00
CA PRO A 62 -7.14 -7.28 7.44
C PRO A 62 -6.15 -8.06 6.57
N ALA A 63 -6.60 -9.06 5.80
CA ALA A 63 -5.76 -9.75 4.83
C ALA A 63 -5.40 -8.85 3.64
N LEU A 64 -6.37 -8.10 3.11
CA LEU A 64 -6.15 -7.15 2.01
C LEU A 64 -5.18 -6.03 2.44
N ALA A 65 -5.25 -5.60 3.70
CA ALA A 65 -4.33 -4.60 4.24
C ALA A 65 -2.89 -5.09 4.23
N LYS A 66 -2.69 -6.33 4.71
CA LYS A 66 -1.39 -6.99 4.74
C LYS A 66 -0.83 -7.22 3.34
N GLU A 67 -1.68 -7.58 2.38
CA GLU A 67 -1.29 -7.74 0.98
C GLU A 67 -0.89 -6.40 0.36
N LEU A 68 -1.66 -5.33 0.56
CA LEU A 68 -1.32 -3.98 0.11
C LEU A 68 0.01 -3.49 0.69
N ASP A 69 0.26 -3.74 1.98
CA ASP A 69 1.54 -3.42 2.62
C ASP A 69 2.69 -4.20 1.97
N ALA A 70 2.49 -5.49 1.68
CA ALA A 70 3.49 -6.31 0.98
C ALA A 70 3.76 -5.80 -0.45
N VAL A 71 2.71 -5.41 -1.17
CA VAL A 71 2.79 -4.81 -2.50
C VAL A 71 3.53 -3.47 -2.44
N CYS A 72 3.23 -2.63 -1.45
CA CYS A 72 3.92 -1.34 -1.24
C CYS A 72 5.40 -1.54 -0.93
N ASN A 73 5.73 -2.49 -0.04
CA ASN A 73 7.13 -2.83 0.26
C ASN A 73 7.86 -3.32 -0.99
N SER A 74 7.23 -4.18 -1.80
CA SER A 74 7.79 -4.68 -3.05
C SER A 74 8.01 -3.55 -4.06
N ALA A 75 7.07 -2.60 -4.17
CA ALA A 75 7.20 -1.40 -4.99
C ALA A 75 8.37 -0.51 -4.54
N THR A 76 8.55 -0.30 -3.23
CA THR A 76 9.67 0.50 -2.71
C THR A 76 11.02 -0.17 -2.98
N ALA A 77 11.10 -1.49 -2.84
CA ALA A 77 12.30 -2.24 -3.20
C ALA A 77 12.60 -2.16 -4.71
N LEU A 78 11.55 -2.18 -5.54
CA LEU A 78 11.68 -2.03 -6.99
C LEU A 78 12.16 -0.62 -7.38
N ALA A 79 11.63 0.43 -6.74
CA ALA A 79 12.06 1.81 -6.94
C ALA A 79 13.54 2.02 -6.55
N ALA A 80 13.99 1.40 -5.46
CA ALA A 80 15.41 1.42 -5.08
C ALA A 80 16.29 0.77 -6.17
N LYS A 81 15.91 -0.43 -6.65
CA LYS A 81 16.64 -1.11 -7.73
C LYS A 81 16.65 -0.31 -9.03
N ALA A 82 15.55 0.35 -9.38
CA ALA A 82 15.47 1.21 -10.56
C ALA A 82 16.40 2.42 -10.44
N THR A 83 16.52 2.99 -9.24
CA THR A 83 17.46 4.09 -8.97
C THR A 83 18.91 3.64 -9.14
N ASP A 84 19.26 2.47 -8.60
CA ASP A 84 20.60 1.88 -8.75
C ASP A 84 20.91 1.60 -10.23
N LEU A 85 19.97 1.00 -10.95
CA LEU A 85 20.11 0.73 -12.38
C LEU A 85 20.30 2.01 -13.18
N ARG A 86 19.58 3.08 -12.84
CA ARG A 86 19.71 4.40 -13.49
C ARG A 86 21.11 4.96 -13.35
N GLN A 87 21.70 4.88 -12.16
CA GLN A 87 23.06 5.35 -11.90
C GLN A 87 24.09 4.52 -12.68
N GLU A 88 23.93 3.20 -12.68
CA GLU A 88 24.80 2.26 -13.36
C GLU A 88 24.73 2.44 -14.90
N ALA A 89 23.53 2.50 -15.47
CA ALA A 89 23.31 2.79 -16.88
C ALA A 89 23.89 4.16 -17.27
N GLY A 90 23.74 5.17 -16.40
CA GLY A 90 24.36 6.48 -16.57
C GLY A 90 25.87 6.41 -16.71
N SER A 91 26.57 5.66 -15.84
CA SER A 91 28.02 5.48 -15.98
C SER A 91 28.42 4.74 -17.25
N LEU A 92 27.74 3.63 -17.58
CA LEU A 92 28.13 2.75 -18.68
C LEU A 92 27.81 3.32 -20.06
N LEU A 93 26.67 3.99 -20.21
CA LEU A 93 26.16 4.46 -21.51
C LEU A 93 26.59 5.88 -21.85
N THR A 94 27.14 6.65 -20.90
CA THR A 94 27.70 7.99 -21.19
C THR A 94 29.13 7.90 -21.70
N GLU A 95 29.86 6.83 -21.39
CA GLU A 95 31.20 6.55 -21.92
C GLU A 95 31.18 6.06 -23.38
N GLY A 96 30.07 5.46 -23.83
CA GLY A 96 29.84 5.03 -25.20
C GLY A 96 29.00 6.03 -26.01
N SER A 97 29.60 6.72 -26.98
CA SER A 97 29.00 7.86 -27.70
C SER A 97 27.77 7.58 -28.58
N MET A 98 27.17 6.38 -28.53
CA MET A 98 26.07 5.97 -29.43
C MET A 98 24.78 5.46 -28.76
N GLN A 99 24.70 5.35 -27.42
CA GLN A 99 23.52 4.76 -26.77
C GLN A 99 22.67 5.72 -25.92
N LEU A 100 22.71 7.03 -26.22
CA LEU A 100 21.89 8.06 -25.53
C LEU A 100 20.38 7.77 -25.58
N GLU A 101 19.88 7.16 -26.66
CA GLU A 101 18.48 6.77 -26.81
C GLU A 101 18.09 5.66 -25.82
N LEU A 102 18.93 4.62 -25.69
CA LEU A 102 18.73 3.53 -24.74
C LEU A 102 18.81 4.05 -23.30
N LEU A 103 19.78 4.93 -23.02
CA LEU A 103 19.91 5.56 -21.71
C LEU A 103 18.64 6.34 -21.34
N THR A 104 18.09 7.12 -22.28
CA THR A 104 16.87 7.90 -22.06
C THR A 104 15.67 7.00 -21.80
N ALA A 105 15.52 5.90 -22.54
CA ALA A 105 14.45 4.94 -22.35
C ALA A 105 14.53 4.25 -20.97
N VAL A 106 15.73 3.83 -20.55
CA VAL A 106 15.95 3.23 -19.23
C VAL A 106 15.72 4.24 -18.11
N GLN A 107 16.20 5.47 -18.25
CA GLN A 107 15.97 6.55 -17.28
C GLN A 107 14.49 6.88 -17.13
N TYR A 108 13.77 7.08 -18.23
CA TYR A 108 12.33 7.34 -18.22
C TYR A 108 11.57 6.23 -17.49
N THR A 109 11.92 4.98 -17.78
CA THR A 109 11.31 3.83 -17.13
C THR A 109 11.63 3.78 -15.63
N CYS A 110 12.87 4.06 -15.22
CA CYS A 110 13.26 4.06 -13.82
C CYS A 110 12.54 5.18 -13.03
N ASP A 111 12.44 6.37 -13.59
CA ASP A 111 11.75 7.51 -12.97
C ASP A 111 10.26 7.20 -12.74
N ARG A 112 9.62 6.48 -13.68
CA ARG A 112 8.22 6.05 -13.56
C ARG A 112 8.02 4.94 -12.52
N VAL A 113 9.00 4.04 -12.34
CA VAL A 113 8.98 3.04 -11.27
C VAL A 113 9.13 3.71 -9.89
N GLU A 114 9.86 4.83 -9.80
CA GLU A 114 9.99 5.61 -8.57
C GLU A 114 8.65 6.21 -8.09
N GLU A 115 7.73 6.51 -9.01
CA GLU A 115 6.39 7.03 -8.68
C GLU A 115 5.42 5.94 -8.21
N LEU A 116 5.74 4.67 -8.45
CA LEU A 116 4.86 3.52 -8.23
C LEU A 116 4.43 3.36 -6.75
N PRO A 117 5.32 3.50 -5.74
CA PRO A 117 4.91 3.46 -4.33
C PRO A 117 3.84 4.51 -3.99
N GLN A 118 3.96 5.73 -4.52
CA GLN A 118 2.98 6.79 -4.26
C GLN A 118 1.62 6.49 -4.91
N LYS A 119 1.65 5.91 -6.12
CA LYS A 119 0.43 5.46 -6.83
C LYS A 119 -0.30 4.38 -6.05
N ILE A 120 0.44 3.43 -5.45
CA ILE A 120 -0.10 2.35 -4.64
C ILE A 120 -0.64 2.85 -3.30
N ASP A 121 0.05 3.80 -2.65
CA ASP A 121 -0.45 4.43 -1.42
C ASP A 121 -1.81 5.12 -1.66
N ARG A 122 -1.95 5.84 -2.79
CA ARG A 122 -3.24 6.44 -3.18
C ARG A 122 -4.32 5.38 -3.44
N LEU A 123 -3.98 4.24 -4.06
CA LEU A 123 -4.91 3.13 -4.23
C LEU A 123 -5.34 2.53 -2.89
N SER A 124 -4.39 2.32 -1.97
CA SER A 124 -4.66 1.83 -0.61
C SER A 124 -5.61 2.76 0.13
N ARG A 125 -5.36 4.07 0.09
CA ARG A 125 -6.27 5.07 0.67
C ARG A 125 -7.65 5.06 0.02
N ARG A 126 -7.76 4.78 -1.28
CA ARG A 126 -9.07 4.61 -1.93
C ARG A 126 -9.78 3.36 -1.45
N PHE A 127 -9.08 2.24 -1.24
CA PHE A 127 -9.71 1.04 -0.68
C PHE A 127 -10.12 1.21 0.79
N GLN A 128 -9.46 2.09 1.53
CA GLN A 128 -9.80 2.47 2.90
C GLN A 128 -10.92 3.51 2.98
N GLY A 129 -10.89 4.52 2.11
CA GLY A 129 -11.80 5.67 2.09
C GLY A 129 -12.98 5.53 1.13
N SER A 130 -13.03 4.46 0.32
CA SER A 130 -14.30 3.91 -0.12
C SER A 130 -14.89 3.23 1.09
N ASP A 131 -15.47 4.04 1.97
CA ASP A 131 -16.53 3.63 2.88
C ASP A 131 -17.42 2.70 2.06
N SER A 132 -17.25 1.39 2.24
CA SER A 132 -18.28 0.47 1.81
C SER A 132 -19.46 0.94 2.63
N LEU A 133 -20.37 1.69 2.01
CA LEU A 133 -21.53 2.30 2.66
C LEU A 133 -22.29 1.26 3.51
N LEU A 134 -22.07 -0.02 3.20
CA LEU A 134 -22.62 -1.19 3.83
C LEU A 134 -21.51 -2.25 3.94
N SER A 135 -21.15 -2.63 5.17
CA SER A 135 -20.23 -3.74 5.40
C SER A 135 -20.91 -5.09 5.10
N VAL A 136 -20.19 -6.07 4.55
CA VAL A 136 -20.81 -7.38 4.21
C VAL A 136 -21.34 -8.07 5.46
N ASP A 137 -20.63 -7.92 6.59
CA ASP A 137 -21.01 -8.52 7.87
C ASP A 137 -22.19 -7.78 8.51
N GLU A 138 -22.24 -6.45 8.41
CA GLU A 138 -23.38 -5.65 8.86
C GLU A 138 -24.65 -5.98 8.05
N LEU A 139 -24.53 -6.12 6.73
CA LEU A 139 -25.64 -6.52 5.87
C LEU A 139 -26.15 -7.93 6.20
N GLN A 140 -25.26 -8.88 6.48
CA GLN A 140 -25.66 -10.21 6.91
C GLN A 140 -26.37 -10.20 8.26
N GLY A 141 -25.90 -9.39 9.21
CA GLY A 141 -26.58 -9.15 10.49
C GLY A 141 -27.99 -8.59 10.30
N GLN A 142 -28.15 -7.60 9.42
CA GLN A 142 -29.45 -7.01 9.09
C GLN A 142 -30.40 -8.02 8.43
N VAL A 143 -29.92 -8.87 7.52
CA VAL A 143 -30.72 -9.96 6.94
C VAL A 143 -31.22 -10.90 8.03
N GLN A 144 -30.36 -11.27 8.98
CA GLN A 144 -30.74 -12.17 10.06
C GLN A 144 -31.81 -11.54 10.97
N GLU A 145 -31.70 -10.24 11.25
CA GLU A 145 -32.70 -9.49 11.98
C GLU A 145 -34.05 -9.43 11.22
N VAL A 146 -34.03 -9.12 9.93
CA VAL A 146 -35.24 -9.08 9.09
C VAL A 146 -35.92 -10.46 9.02
N ARG A 147 -35.14 -11.52 8.83
CA ARG A 147 -35.63 -12.92 8.86
C ARG A 147 -36.27 -13.30 10.18
N SER A 148 -35.72 -12.81 11.30
CA SER A 148 -36.31 -13.06 12.62
C SER A 148 -37.66 -12.36 12.77
N LYS A 149 -37.78 -11.12 12.27
CA LYS A 149 -39.03 -10.34 12.31
C LYS A 149 -40.10 -10.94 11.39
N LEU A 150 -39.71 -11.46 10.22
CA LEU A 150 -40.63 -12.11 9.27
C LEU A 150 -41.42 -13.28 9.88
N ARG A 151 -40.84 -14.02 10.82
CA ARG A 151 -41.52 -15.16 11.48
C ARG A 151 -42.71 -14.75 12.36
N SER A 152 -42.80 -13.47 12.73
CA SER A 152 -43.78 -12.96 13.70
C SER A 152 -44.74 -11.91 13.11
N ARG A 153 -44.64 -11.64 11.80
CA ARG A 153 -45.39 -10.56 11.13
C ARG A 153 -46.24 -11.14 10.00
N GLU A 154 -47.44 -10.59 9.84
CA GLU A 154 -48.41 -10.98 8.82
C GLU A 154 -48.89 -9.75 8.02
N GLY A 155 -49.51 -9.99 6.87
CA GLY A 155 -50.07 -8.95 6.02
C GLY A 155 -49.01 -8.02 5.40
N VAL A 156 -49.35 -6.73 5.27
CA VAL A 156 -48.53 -5.73 4.56
C VAL A 156 -47.13 -5.55 5.20
N ALA A 157 -47.03 -5.67 6.52
CA ALA A 157 -45.74 -5.59 7.23
C ALA A 157 -44.79 -6.73 6.84
N ARG A 158 -45.33 -7.92 6.56
CA ARG A 158 -44.55 -9.06 6.06
C ARG A 158 -44.03 -8.78 4.66
N GLN A 159 -44.89 -8.29 3.77
CA GLN A 159 -44.50 -7.97 2.38
C GLN A 159 -43.38 -6.90 2.32
N GLN A 160 -43.42 -5.88 3.19
CA GLN A 160 -42.37 -4.87 3.28
C GLN A 160 -41.04 -5.45 3.79
N LEU A 161 -41.09 -6.37 4.75
CA LEU A 161 -39.91 -7.06 5.26
C LEU A 161 -39.31 -8.01 4.22
N GLU A 162 -40.14 -8.69 3.42
CA GLU A 162 -39.67 -9.54 2.30
C GLU A 162 -38.98 -8.69 1.21
N GLN A 163 -39.50 -7.50 0.91
CA GLN A 163 -38.85 -6.56 -0.01
C GLN A 163 -37.51 -6.04 0.53
N LEU A 164 -37.44 -5.75 1.83
CA LEU A 164 -36.21 -5.33 2.49
C LEU A 164 -35.16 -6.45 2.48
N GLU A 165 -35.55 -7.68 2.80
CA GLU A 165 -34.67 -8.86 2.71
C GLU A 165 -34.07 -8.99 1.31
N ALA A 166 -34.92 -8.95 0.26
CA ALA A 166 -34.46 -9.05 -1.12
C ALA A 166 -33.50 -7.90 -1.50
N SER A 167 -33.70 -6.70 -0.97
CA SER A 167 -32.79 -5.58 -1.21
C SER A 167 -31.45 -5.75 -0.50
N LEU A 168 -31.47 -6.24 0.75
CA LEU A 168 -30.25 -6.54 1.51
C LEU A 168 -29.44 -7.64 0.84
N GLU A 169 -30.09 -8.70 0.34
CA GLU A 169 -29.42 -9.78 -0.39
C GLU A 169 -28.75 -9.28 -1.68
N ARG A 170 -29.41 -8.41 -2.46
CA ARG A 170 -28.79 -7.76 -3.62
C ARG A 170 -27.57 -6.94 -3.22
N ASN A 171 -27.67 -6.15 -2.14
CA ASN A 171 -26.56 -5.32 -1.67
C ASN A 171 -25.38 -6.17 -1.19
N ILE A 172 -25.63 -7.33 -0.56
CA ILE A 172 -24.58 -8.29 -0.18
C ILE A 172 -23.84 -8.79 -1.42
N GLN A 173 -24.57 -9.13 -2.50
CA GLN A 173 -23.94 -9.58 -3.74
C GLN A 173 -23.06 -8.49 -4.36
N LEU A 174 -23.55 -7.25 -4.40
CA LEU A 174 -22.78 -6.11 -4.90
C LEU A 174 -21.53 -5.84 -4.05
N ALA A 175 -21.66 -5.87 -2.72
CA ALA A 175 -20.53 -5.67 -1.82
C ALA A 175 -19.48 -6.78 -1.96
N ARG A 176 -19.90 -8.05 -2.14
CA ARG A 176 -18.99 -9.18 -2.42
C ARG A 176 -18.28 -9.03 -3.76
N ALA A 177 -19.00 -8.70 -4.83
CA ALA A 177 -18.39 -8.48 -6.13
C ALA A 177 -17.35 -7.34 -6.10
N GLY A 178 -17.64 -6.24 -5.38
CA GLY A 178 -16.69 -5.16 -5.16
C GLY A 178 -15.49 -5.56 -4.31
N LYS A 179 -15.63 -6.50 -3.38
CA LYS A 179 -14.50 -7.07 -2.63
C LYS A 179 -13.63 -7.95 -3.53
N ASP A 180 -14.23 -8.88 -4.26
CA ASP A 180 -13.52 -9.79 -5.16
C ASP A 180 -12.73 -9.02 -6.24
N ALA A 181 -13.30 -7.93 -6.76
CA ALA A 181 -12.63 -7.05 -7.71
C ALA A 181 -11.40 -6.36 -7.09
N ARG A 182 -11.49 -5.87 -5.85
CA ARG A 182 -10.37 -5.26 -5.12
C ARG A 182 -9.26 -6.27 -4.85
N ASP A 183 -9.61 -7.48 -4.43
CA ASP A 183 -8.64 -8.56 -4.18
C ASP A 183 -7.92 -8.94 -5.49
N ALA A 184 -8.64 -9.10 -6.60
CA ALA A 184 -8.06 -9.37 -7.91
C ALA A 184 -7.12 -8.24 -8.39
N GLN A 185 -7.46 -6.99 -8.12
CA GLN A 185 -6.65 -5.82 -8.46
C GLN A 185 -5.32 -5.81 -7.68
N VAL A 186 -5.33 -6.17 -6.40
CA VAL A 186 -4.11 -6.29 -5.58
C VAL A 186 -3.23 -7.43 -6.05
N ILE A 187 -3.82 -8.60 -6.37
CA ILE A 187 -3.09 -9.74 -6.93
C ILE A 187 -2.44 -9.35 -8.26
N SER A 188 -3.19 -8.73 -9.16
CA SER A 188 -2.68 -8.29 -10.46
C SER A 188 -1.51 -7.31 -10.32
N LEU A 189 -1.63 -6.35 -9.40
CA LEU A 189 -0.57 -5.39 -9.09
C LEU A 189 0.68 -6.08 -8.52
N SER A 190 0.51 -7.04 -7.60
CA SER A 190 1.62 -7.83 -7.04
C SER A 190 2.35 -8.62 -8.12
N THR A 191 1.62 -9.26 -9.03
CA THR A 191 2.18 -10.00 -10.17
C THR A 191 2.97 -9.06 -11.08
N ALA A 192 2.38 -7.93 -11.46
CA ALA A 192 3.02 -6.94 -12.32
C ALA A 192 4.34 -6.42 -11.72
N ILE A 193 4.36 -6.09 -10.43
CA ILE A 193 5.58 -5.63 -9.73
C ILE A 193 6.65 -6.72 -9.72
N THR A 194 6.25 -7.97 -9.53
CA THR A 194 7.19 -9.11 -9.53
C THR A 194 7.80 -9.33 -10.91
N GLU A 195 6.99 -9.25 -11.96
CA GLU A 195 7.46 -9.32 -13.35
C GLU A 195 8.41 -8.17 -13.66
N ALA A 196 8.05 -6.93 -13.31
CA ALA A 196 8.91 -5.77 -13.48
C ALA A 196 10.25 -5.91 -12.75
N ALA A 197 10.26 -6.47 -11.53
CA ALA A 197 11.48 -6.76 -10.80
C ALA A 197 12.40 -7.74 -11.56
N GLY A 198 11.81 -8.77 -12.18
CA GLY A 198 12.52 -9.71 -13.04
C GLY A 198 13.11 -9.03 -14.27
N THR A 199 12.34 -8.20 -14.96
CA THR A 199 12.79 -7.46 -16.15
C THR A 199 13.88 -6.45 -15.81
N LEU A 200 13.76 -5.71 -14.70
CA LEU A 200 14.81 -4.81 -14.20
C LEU A 200 16.11 -5.55 -13.89
N GLN A 201 16.02 -6.73 -13.28
CA GLN A 201 17.19 -7.56 -13.00
C GLN A 201 17.82 -8.11 -14.28
N ALA A 202 17.01 -8.53 -15.26
CA ALA A 202 17.50 -8.95 -16.57
C ALA A 202 18.22 -7.80 -17.31
N LEU A 203 17.63 -6.60 -17.26
CA LEU A 203 18.18 -5.38 -17.85
C LEU A 203 19.52 -5.01 -17.19
N GLN A 204 19.61 -5.05 -15.86
CA GLN A 204 20.86 -4.82 -15.13
C GLN A 204 21.95 -5.82 -15.50
N ASN A 205 21.62 -7.11 -15.51
CA ASN A 205 22.57 -8.15 -15.87
C ASN A 205 23.08 -7.97 -17.30
N LYS A 206 22.18 -7.71 -18.25
CA LYS A 206 22.55 -7.46 -19.64
C LYS A 206 23.38 -6.20 -19.79
N LEU A 207 23.05 -5.09 -19.13
CA LEU A 207 23.88 -3.87 -19.18
C LEU A 207 25.31 -4.10 -18.67
N ARG A 208 25.51 -4.99 -17.70
CA ARG A 208 26.85 -5.33 -17.18
C ARG A 208 27.68 -6.22 -18.09
N THR A 209 27.03 -7.11 -18.83
CA THR A 209 27.73 -8.16 -19.60
C THR A 209 27.66 -7.97 -21.11
N ALA A 210 26.77 -7.10 -21.59
CA ALA A 210 26.51 -6.98 -23.02
C ALA A 210 27.64 -6.24 -23.74
N ASP A 211 27.97 -6.74 -24.93
CA ASP A 211 28.70 -5.95 -25.90
C ASP A 211 27.73 -5.00 -26.59
N LEU A 212 27.87 -3.70 -26.30
CA LEU A 212 27.03 -2.64 -26.86
C LEU A 212 27.29 -2.36 -28.35
N HIS A 213 28.21 -3.10 -28.99
CA HIS A 213 28.42 -3.09 -30.43
C HIS A 213 27.74 -4.26 -31.13
N ASP A 214 27.23 -5.23 -30.37
CA ASP A 214 26.45 -6.35 -30.89
C ASP A 214 24.99 -5.93 -31.05
N SER A 215 24.51 -5.98 -32.30
CA SER A 215 23.14 -5.62 -32.64
C SER A 215 22.09 -6.51 -31.97
N GLU A 216 22.40 -7.78 -31.73
CA GLU A 216 21.45 -8.72 -31.10
C GLU A 216 21.28 -8.37 -29.61
N GLN A 217 22.38 -8.10 -28.92
CA GLN A 217 22.36 -7.75 -27.50
C GLN A 217 21.75 -6.35 -27.26
N LEU A 218 21.95 -5.41 -28.19
CA LEU A 218 21.25 -4.12 -28.19
C LEU A 218 19.74 -4.28 -28.41
N GLN A 219 19.32 -5.20 -29.28
CA GLN A 219 17.90 -5.49 -29.51
C GLN A 219 17.24 -6.05 -28.24
N GLU A 220 17.91 -6.96 -27.54
CA GLU A 220 17.42 -7.51 -26.27
C GLU A 220 17.28 -6.43 -25.19
N LEU A 221 18.26 -5.53 -25.05
CA LEU A 221 18.19 -4.40 -24.11
C LEU A 221 16.99 -3.49 -24.41
N ARG A 222 16.70 -3.24 -25.69
CA ARG A 222 15.51 -2.49 -26.13
C ARG A 222 14.22 -3.21 -25.79
N SER A 223 14.16 -4.53 -26.01
CA SER A 223 12.99 -5.36 -25.66
C SER A 223 12.70 -5.29 -24.16
N LEU A 224 13.72 -5.45 -23.32
CA LEU A 224 13.56 -5.38 -21.87
C LEU A 224 13.09 -3.99 -21.41
N SER A 225 13.56 -2.92 -22.07
CA SER A 225 13.06 -1.57 -21.80
C SER A 225 11.59 -1.41 -22.22
N GLN A 226 11.17 -2.02 -23.33
CA GLN A 226 9.77 -2.00 -23.78
C GLN A 226 8.85 -2.78 -22.83
N ASP A 227 9.29 -3.94 -22.33
CA ASP A 227 8.55 -4.73 -21.36
C ASP A 227 8.28 -3.94 -20.07
N LEU A 228 9.29 -3.18 -19.59
CA LEU A 228 9.10 -2.30 -18.44
C LEU A 228 8.18 -1.12 -18.74
N GLN A 229 8.13 -0.62 -19.97
CA GLN A 229 7.18 0.42 -20.38
C GLN A 229 5.75 -0.12 -20.41
N LEU A 230 5.53 -1.32 -20.97
CA LEU A 230 4.22 -2.00 -20.96
C LEU A 230 3.73 -2.27 -19.53
N PHE A 231 4.64 -2.64 -18.62
CA PHE A 231 4.33 -2.76 -17.21
C PHE A 231 3.75 -1.45 -16.63
N GLN A 232 4.33 -0.30 -16.98
CA GLN A 232 3.85 1.00 -16.49
C GLN A 232 2.46 1.33 -17.02
N GLU A 233 2.20 1.06 -18.29
CA GLU A 233 0.88 1.24 -18.90
C GLU A 233 -0.17 0.37 -18.19
N ASN A 234 0.18 -0.89 -17.89
CA ASN A 234 -0.69 -1.81 -17.15
C ASN A 234 -0.96 -1.33 -15.72
N VAL A 235 0.06 -0.87 -15.00
CA VAL A 235 -0.10 -0.32 -13.65
C VAL A 235 -0.92 0.96 -13.67
N ASP A 236 -0.75 1.81 -14.68
CA ASP A 236 -1.53 3.03 -14.81
C ASP A 236 -3.02 2.73 -15.03
N VAL A 237 -3.36 1.69 -15.80
CA VAL A 237 -4.75 1.22 -15.93
C VAL A 237 -5.28 0.65 -14.61
N LEU A 238 -4.47 -0.15 -13.91
CA LEU A 238 -4.85 -0.75 -12.62
C LEU A 238 -4.98 0.28 -11.51
N VAL A 239 -4.25 1.40 -11.58
CA VAL A 239 -4.33 2.47 -10.57
C VAL A 239 -5.25 3.61 -11.03
N ALA A 240 -5.59 3.71 -12.30
CA ALA A 240 -6.55 4.69 -12.79
C ALA A 240 -7.90 4.56 -12.08
N LYS A 241 -8.56 5.70 -11.85
CA LYS A 241 -9.94 5.73 -11.37
C LYS A 241 -10.83 5.24 -12.52
N PRO A 242 -11.78 4.31 -12.31
CA PRO A 242 -12.83 4.11 -13.30
C PRO A 242 -13.55 5.45 -13.49
N VAL A 243 -13.63 5.90 -14.74
CA VAL A 243 -14.43 7.06 -15.13
C VAL A 243 -15.88 6.62 -14.96
N ASP A 244 -16.56 7.23 -13.99
CA ASP A 244 -18.02 7.13 -13.81
C ASP A 244 -18.77 7.70 -15.04
#